data_AF-A0A328RTZ4-F1
#
_entry.id   AF-A0A328RTZ4-F1
#
_cell.length_a   1.000
_cell.length_b   1.000
_cell.length_c   1.000
_cell.angle_alpha   90.00
_cell.angle_beta   90.00
_cell.angle_gamma   90.00
#
_symmetry.space_group_name_H-M   'P 1'
#
loop_
_entity.id
_entity.type
_entity.pdbx_description
1 polymer ?
#
loop_
_entity_poly.entity_id
_entity_poly.type
_entity_poly.pdbx_seq_one_letter_code
_entity_poly.pdbx_strand_id
1 'polypeptide(L)'
;DGESYTGENVAVIGGGNCACYAALHLSPFVNKLYLIHRSDSIKSVKLLKEKLFNNDKIDIIWNSEPVEAFGLEKLEKIKLKNVITHQHTWLDVKGVFVYVGRIPPKEFLALDINVDEEGFIITDEYMRTNIPGIYAAGDIRSKQIRQIATAVADGMIAAINVDKDLNR
;
A
#
# COMPACT_ATOMS: atom_id res chain seq x y z
N ASP A 1 8.50 -2.57 11.00
CA ASP A 1 8.66 -1.10 10.87
C ASP A 1 8.11 -0.30 12.04
N GLY A 2 6.97 -0.66 12.66
CA GLY A 2 6.39 0.12 13.76
C GLY A 2 7.32 0.35 14.96
N GLU A 3 8.10 -0.66 15.35
CA GLU A 3 9.02 -0.58 16.50
C GLU A 3 10.11 0.50 16.37
N SER A 4 10.59 0.77 15.14
CA SER A 4 11.64 1.76 14.89
C SER A 4 11.19 3.22 15.10
N TYR A 5 9.88 3.45 15.25
CA TYR A 5 9.27 4.76 15.48
C TYR A 5 8.59 4.83 16.86
N THR A 6 9.03 3.99 17.80
CA THR A 6 8.47 3.97 19.15
C THR A 6 8.59 5.33 19.81
N GLY A 7 7.47 5.90 20.25
CA GLY A 7 7.43 7.22 20.89
C GLY A 7 7.55 8.43 19.94
N GLU A 8 7.66 8.22 18.63
CA GLU A 8 7.74 9.30 17.64
C GLU A 8 6.37 9.68 17.08
N ASN A 9 6.27 10.85 16.44
CA ASN A 9 5.11 11.22 15.63
C ASN A 9 5.29 10.71 14.19
N VAL A 10 4.27 10.07 13.62
CA VAL A 10 4.32 9.53 12.26
C VAL A 10 3.09 9.91 11.45
N ALA A 11 3.21 9.82 10.12
CA ALA A 11 2.10 10.01 9.19
C ALA A 11 1.81 8.74 8.38
N VAL A 12 0.53 8.44 8.18
CA VAL A 12 0.05 7.43 7.23
C VAL A 12 -0.70 8.15 6.11
N ILE A 13 -0.35 7.90 4.86
CA ILE A 13 -0.99 8.52 3.69
C ILE A 13 -1.95 7.52 3.06
N GLY A 14 -3.25 7.85 3.02
CA GLY A 14 -4.26 7.01 2.37
C GLY A 14 -5.60 7.03 3.10
N GLY A 15 -6.60 6.39 2.50
CA GLY A 15 -7.95 6.29 3.08
C GLY A 15 -8.67 4.99 2.72
N GLY A 16 -7.94 3.98 2.25
CA GLY A 16 -8.45 2.64 1.99
C GLY A 16 -8.29 1.70 3.18
N ASN A 17 -8.80 0.47 3.07
CA ASN A 17 -8.65 -0.58 4.09
C ASN A 17 -7.19 -0.75 4.57
N CYS A 18 -6.22 -0.76 3.64
CA CYS A 18 -4.80 -0.93 3.97
C CYS A 18 -4.25 0.22 4.82
N ALA A 19 -4.62 1.47 4.47
CA ALA A 19 -4.19 2.64 5.22
C ALA A 19 -4.79 2.64 6.64
N CYS A 20 -6.08 2.32 6.77
CA CYS A 20 -6.75 2.23 8.07
C CYS A 20 -6.16 1.10 8.94
N TYR A 21 -5.89 -0.05 8.34
CA TYR A 21 -5.24 -1.17 9.04
C TYR A 21 -3.84 -0.78 9.51
N ALA A 22 -3.02 -0.17 8.64
CA ALA A 22 -1.68 0.27 8.98
C ALA A 22 -1.69 1.33 10.09
N ALA A 23 -2.59 2.30 10.03
CA ALA A 23 -2.76 3.32 11.07
C ALA A 23 -3.08 2.67 12.44
N LEU A 24 -4.05 1.75 12.48
CA LEU A 24 -4.39 1.03 13.71
C LEU A 24 -3.24 0.17 14.21
N HIS A 25 -2.51 -0.50 13.31
CA HIS A 25 -1.38 -1.36 13.65
C HIS A 25 -0.19 -0.57 14.20
N LEU A 26 0.08 0.64 13.67
CA LEU A 26 1.18 1.50 14.10
C LEU A 26 0.87 2.28 15.38
N SER A 27 -0.40 2.65 15.60
CA SER A 27 -0.82 3.49 16.74
C SER A 27 -0.33 3.05 18.12
N PRO A 28 -0.20 1.75 18.47
CA PRO A 28 0.29 1.34 19.78
C PRO A 28 1.75 1.73 20.03
N PHE A 29 2.58 1.76 18.99
CA PHE A 29 4.03 1.99 19.09
C PHE A 29 4.38 3.48 19.13
N VAL A 30 3.64 4.31 18.41
CA VAL A 30 3.96 5.73 18.19
C VAL A 30 3.36 6.64 19.28
N ASN A 31 3.86 7.87 19.38
CA ASN A 31 3.28 8.89 20.25
C ASN A 31 1.98 9.45 19.65
N LYS A 32 2.03 9.88 18.40
CA LYS A 32 0.87 10.36 17.64
C LYS A 32 0.95 9.89 16.18
N LEU A 33 -0.19 9.55 15.61
CA LEU A 33 -0.31 9.15 14.21
C LEU A 33 -1.24 10.10 13.47
N TYR A 34 -0.76 10.65 12.35
CA TYR A 34 -1.56 11.48 11.45
C TYR A 34 -1.99 10.67 10.24
N LEU A 35 -3.28 10.34 10.13
CA LEU A 35 -3.82 9.76 8.90
C LEU A 35 -4.18 10.89 7.93
N ILE A 36 -3.35 11.08 6.91
CA ILE A 36 -3.54 12.12 5.90
C ILE A 36 -4.33 11.53 4.73
N HIS A 37 -5.47 12.15 4.44
CA HIS A 37 -6.33 11.73 3.35
C HIS A 37 -6.74 12.91 2.48
N ARG A 38 -6.66 12.71 1.16
CA ARG A 38 -6.96 13.73 0.15
C ARG A 38 -8.45 14.05 0.00
N SER A 39 -9.34 13.18 0.49
CA SER A 39 -10.79 13.37 0.46
C SER A 39 -11.33 13.61 1.87
N ASP A 40 -12.60 13.91 1.99
CA ASP A 40 -13.34 14.14 3.25
C ASP A 40 -13.93 12.85 3.86
N SER A 41 -13.68 11.71 3.22
CA SER A 41 -14.29 10.43 3.58
C SER A 41 -13.35 9.26 3.35
N ILE A 42 -13.34 8.30 4.28
CA ILE A 42 -12.56 7.07 4.18
C ILE A 42 -13.35 6.00 3.41
N LYS A 43 -12.67 5.28 2.51
CA LYS A 43 -13.18 4.10 1.80
C LYS A 43 -12.66 2.82 2.45
N SER A 44 -13.21 2.49 3.61
CA SER A 44 -12.83 1.32 4.41
C SER A 44 -14.06 0.61 4.97
N VAL A 45 -13.91 -0.66 5.34
CA VAL A 45 -14.94 -1.43 6.05
C VAL A 45 -15.32 -0.75 7.37
N LYS A 46 -16.58 -0.92 7.77
CA LYS A 46 -17.20 -0.25 8.94
C LYS A 46 -16.38 -0.44 10.23
N LEU A 47 -15.97 -1.68 10.52
CA LEU A 47 -15.21 -2.01 11.72
C LEU A 47 -13.88 -1.23 11.82
N LEU A 48 -13.16 -1.08 10.71
CA LEU A 48 -11.89 -0.33 10.70
C LEU A 48 -12.13 1.16 10.90
N LYS A 49 -13.20 1.73 10.31
CA LYS A 49 -13.58 3.14 10.53
C LYS A 49 -13.89 3.41 11.99
N GLU A 50 -14.71 2.57 12.61
CA GLU A 50 -15.09 2.70 14.02
C GLU A 50 -13.87 2.65 14.94
N LYS A 51 -12.99 1.66 14.76
CA LYS A 51 -11.74 1.56 15.52
C LYS A 51 -10.83 2.78 15.32
N LEU A 52 -10.74 3.27 14.09
CA LEU A 52 -9.90 4.41 13.75
C LEU A 52 -10.42 5.70 14.38
N PHE A 53 -11.71 5.99 14.29
CA PHE A 53 -12.32 7.19 14.86
C PHE A 53 -12.35 7.20 16.40
N ASN A 54 -12.33 6.03 17.02
CA ASN A 54 -12.30 5.89 18.49
C ASN A 54 -10.89 5.84 19.07
N ASN A 55 -9.83 6.00 18.26
CA ASN A 55 -8.44 5.93 18.70
C ASN A 55 -7.87 7.34 18.94
N ASP A 56 -7.55 7.64 20.20
CA ASP A 56 -7.05 8.95 20.66
C ASP A 56 -5.64 9.30 20.14
N LYS A 57 -4.85 8.30 19.77
CA LYS A 57 -3.54 8.51 19.15
C LYS A 57 -3.62 8.86 17.67
N ILE A 58 -4.76 8.68 17.01
CA ILE A 58 -4.91 8.90 15.56
C ILE A 58 -5.65 10.21 15.31
N ASP A 59 -4.96 11.18 14.69
CA ASP A 59 -5.59 12.38 14.13
C ASP A 59 -5.74 12.24 12.62
N ILE A 60 -6.93 12.53 12.10
CA ILE A 60 -7.19 12.46 10.66
C ILE A 60 -7.10 13.86 10.07
N ILE A 61 -6.20 14.03 9.10
CA ILE A 61 -6.04 15.27 8.35
C ILE A 61 -6.74 15.08 7.00
N TRP A 62 -7.94 15.64 6.90
CA TRP A 62 -8.78 15.58 5.70
C TRP A 62 -8.33 16.54 4.62
N ASN A 63 -8.80 16.26 3.40
CA ASN A 63 -8.63 17.13 2.24
C ASN A 63 -7.19 17.58 2.03
N SER A 64 -6.22 16.73 2.36
CA SER A 64 -4.81 17.11 2.38
C SER A 64 -3.93 16.04 1.74
N GLU A 65 -2.87 16.49 1.09
CA GLU A 65 -1.85 15.63 0.48
C GLU A 65 -0.45 16.16 0.79
N PRO A 66 0.55 15.26 0.97
CA PRO A 66 1.93 15.69 1.12
C PRO A 66 2.47 16.21 -0.21
N VAL A 67 3.14 17.36 -0.18
CA VAL A 67 3.75 17.98 -1.36
C VAL A 67 5.27 18.13 -1.25
N GLU A 68 5.82 18.17 -0.04
CA GLU A 68 7.26 18.24 0.20
C GLU A 68 7.62 17.43 1.46
N ALA A 69 8.82 16.88 1.51
CA ALA A 69 9.42 16.27 2.69
C ALA A 69 10.74 16.96 3.01
N PHE A 70 11.03 17.18 4.29
CA PHE A 70 12.23 17.90 4.74
C PHE A 70 12.92 17.17 5.90
N GLY A 71 14.24 17.18 5.85
CA GLY A 71 15.12 16.69 6.91
C GLY A 71 16.58 16.64 6.43
N LEU A 72 17.54 16.69 7.36
CA LEU A 72 18.96 16.66 7.01
C LEU A 72 19.46 15.22 6.79
N GLU A 73 19.42 14.40 7.83
CA GLU A 73 19.82 12.98 7.76
C GLU A 73 18.62 12.03 7.74
N LYS A 74 17.53 12.45 8.38
CA LYS A 74 16.27 11.73 8.52
C LYS A 74 15.11 12.68 8.35
N LEU A 75 13.93 12.15 8.08
CA LEU A 75 12.72 12.95 7.99
C LEU A 75 12.48 13.71 9.31
N GLU A 76 12.23 15.01 9.18
CA GLU A 76 11.88 15.88 10.30
C GLU A 76 10.45 16.38 10.20
N LYS A 77 10.00 16.70 8.98
CA LYS A 77 8.66 17.22 8.72
C LYS A 77 8.23 17.02 7.26
N ILE A 78 6.93 17.08 7.04
CA ILE A 78 6.32 17.11 5.72
C ILE A 78 5.48 18.37 5.55
N LYS A 79 5.42 18.86 4.31
CA LYS A 79 4.51 19.95 3.93
C LYS A 79 3.26 19.34 3.36
N LEU A 80 2.12 19.69 3.93
CA LEU A 80 0.81 19.30 3.44
C LEU A 80 0.21 20.46 2.66
N LYS A 81 -0.48 20.14 1.57
CA LYS A 81 -1.36 21.05 0.86
C LYS A 81 -2.80 20.60 1.06
N ASN A 82 -3.64 21.49 1.56
CA ASN A 82 -5.07 21.25 1.55
C ASN A 82 -5.59 21.40 0.11
N VAL A 83 -6.25 20.38 -0.44
CA VAL A 83 -6.69 20.36 -1.84
C VAL A 83 -7.91 21.25 -2.10
N ILE A 84 -8.64 21.64 -1.07
CA ILE A 84 -9.79 22.55 -1.16
C ILE A 84 -9.35 24.00 -0.98
N THR A 85 -8.62 24.30 0.10
CA THR A 85 -8.23 25.68 0.44
C THR A 85 -6.91 26.12 -0.19
N HIS A 86 -6.14 25.19 -0.73
CA HIS A 86 -4.78 25.39 -1.25
C HIS A 86 -3.76 25.91 -0.22
N GLN A 87 -4.12 25.91 1.06
CA GLN A 87 -3.22 26.27 2.15
C GLN A 87 -2.12 25.22 2.32
N HIS A 88 -0.91 25.70 2.64
CA HIS A 88 0.21 24.84 2.97
C HIS A 88 0.53 24.90 4.46
N THR A 89 0.79 23.74 5.05
CA THR A 89 1.12 23.61 6.48
C THR A 89 2.27 22.62 6.66
N TRP A 90 3.23 22.95 7.52
CA TRP A 90 4.27 22.00 7.93
C TRP A 90 3.77 21.14 9.10
N LEU A 91 4.08 19.85 9.03
CA LEU A 91 3.74 18.86 10.05
C LEU A 91 5.01 18.11 10.44
N ASP A 92 5.37 18.18 11.73
CA ASP A 92 6.54 17.50 12.27
C ASP A 92 6.25 16.01 12.48
N VAL A 93 6.97 15.17 11.72
CA VAL A 93 6.85 13.71 11.75
C VAL A 93 8.21 13.09 11.45
N LYS A 94 8.52 11.98 12.12
CA LYS A 94 9.77 11.23 11.91
C LYS A 94 9.65 10.09 10.92
N GLY A 95 8.42 9.69 10.57
CA GLY A 95 8.14 8.63 9.61
C GLY A 95 6.88 8.90 8.80
N VAL A 96 6.90 8.50 7.53
CA VAL A 96 5.75 8.57 6.63
C VAL A 96 5.55 7.21 5.96
N PHE A 97 4.34 6.68 6.08
CA PHE A 97 3.96 5.39 5.53
C PHE A 97 2.89 5.57 4.46
N VAL A 98 3.19 5.17 3.23
CA VAL A 98 2.33 5.46 2.06
C VAL A 98 1.48 4.23 1.69
N TYR A 99 0.16 4.39 1.77
CA TYR A 99 -0.84 3.35 1.48
C TYR A 99 -1.94 3.87 0.55
N VAL A 100 -1.54 4.35 -0.64
CA VAL A 100 -2.44 4.94 -1.65
C VAL A 100 -2.91 3.96 -2.74
N GLY A 101 -2.63 2.66 -2.56
CA GLY A 101 -2.86 1.62 -3.56
C GLY A 101 -1.62 1.33 -4.38
N ARG A 102 -1.71 0.33 -5.26
CA ARG A 102 -0.63 -0.09 -6.17
C ARG A 102 -1.20 -0.14 -7.57
N ILE A 103 -0.41 0.29 -8.55
CA ILE A 103 -0.77 0.18 -9.97
C ILE A 103 0.20 -0.85 -10.55
N PRO A 104 -0.29 -1.99 -11.06
CA PRO A 104 0.57 -2.94 -11.75
C PRO A 104 1.13 -2.29 -13.04
N PRO A 105 2.36 -2.65 -13.45
CA PRO A 105 2.91 -2.22 -14.74
C PRO A 105 1.93 -2.59 -15.87
N LYS A 106 1.74 -1.75 -16.89
CA LYS A 106 0.73 -1.99 -17.94
C LYS A 106 1.31 -2.58 -19.22
N GLU A 107 2.64 -2.70 -19.30
CA GLU A 107 3.39 -3.09 -20.49
C GLU A 107 2.99 -4.49 -20.99
N PHE A 108 2.62 -5.39 -20.07
CA PHE A 108 2.20 -6.74 -20.42
C PHE A 108 0.77 -6.84 -20.96
N LEU A 109 -0.05 -5.78 -20.84
CA LEU A 109 -1.41 -5.76 -21.40
C LEU A 109 -1.39 -5.79 -22.93
N ALA A 110 -0.28 -5.38 -23.56
CA ALA A 110 -0.08 -5.50 -25.00
C ALA A 110 -0.04 -6.96 -25.49
N LEU A 111 0.07 -7.92 -24.58
CA LEU A 111 0.10 -9.35 -24.89
C LEU A 111 -1.29 -10.02 -24.79
N ASP A 112 -2.38 -9.29 -24.58
CA ASP A 112 -3.73 -9.84 -24.33
C ASP A 112 -3.81 -10.78 -23.10
N ILE A 113 -3.02 -10.47 -22.07
CA ILE A 113 -3.04 -11.19 -20.79
C ILE A 113 -4.26 -10.76 -19.96
N ASN A 114 -5.00 -11.74 -19.43
CA ASN A 114 -6.13 -11.50 -18.55
C ASN A 114 -5.69 -10.88 -17.22
N VAL A 115 -6.39 -9.82 -16.82
CA VAL A 115 -6.18 -9.13 -15.54
C VAL A 115 -7.47 -8.99 -14.75
N ASP A 116 -7.35 -8.80 -13.45
CA ASP A 116 -8.48 -8.42 -12.59
C ASP A 116 -8.87 -6.94 -12.77
N GLU A 117 -9.90 -6.51 -12.06
CA GLU A 117 -10.41 -5.13 -12.12
C GLU A 117 -9.38 -4.07 -11.69
N GLU A 118 -8.36 -4.46 -10.91
CA GLU A 118 -7.26 -3.61 -10.47
C GLU A 118 -6.04 -3.67 -11.43
N GLY A 119 -6.10 -4.50 -12.47
CA GLY A 119 -5.08 -4.65 -13.50
C GLY A 119 -3.99 -5.67 -13.17
N PHE A 120 -4.15 -6.50 -12.14
CA PHE A 120 -3.17 -7.54 -11.79
C PHE A 120 -3.41 -8.82 -12.59
N ILE A 121 -2.34 -9.52 -12.98
CA ILE A 121 -2.41 -10.71 -13.84
C ILE A 121 -3.17 -11.83 -13.16
N ILE A 122 -4.21 -12.35 -13.82
CA ILE A 122 -4.92 -13.54 -13.36
C ILE A 122 -4.12 -14.77 -13.75
N THR A 123 -3.99 -15.69 -12.81
CA THR A 123 -3.28 -16.96 -13.01
C THR A 123 -4.00 -18.11 -12.31
N ASP A 124 -3.71 -19.33 -12.74
CA ASP A 124 -4.06 -20.54 -11.99
C ASP A 124 -3.09 -20.82 -10.81
N GLU A 125 -3.31 -21.94 -10.12
CA GLU A 125 -2.47 -22.41 -9.01
C GLU A 125 -1.05 -22.83 -9.44
N TYR A 126 -0.82 -23.03 -10.74
CA TYR A 126 0.48 -23.39 -11.34
C TYR A 126 1.23 -22.17 -11.88
N MET A 127 0.70 -20.98 -11.63
CA MET A 127 1.21 -19.68 -12.05
C MET A 127 1.10 -19.39 -13.55
N ARG A 128 0.30 -20.17 -14.29
CA ARG A 128 0.05 -19.97 -15.73
C ARG A 128 -0.93 -18.82 -15.94
N THR A 129 -0.73 -18.06 -17.01
CA THR A 129 -1.71 -17.06 -17.47
C THR A 129 -2.71 -17.71 -18.45
N ASN A 130 -3.56 -16.90 -19.08
CA ASN A 130 -4.41 -17.34 -20.19
C ASN A 130 -3.60 -17.68 -21.47
N ILE A 131 -2.32 -17.36 -21.53
CA ILE A 131 -1.48 -17.56 -22.72
C ILE A 131 -0.50 -18.70 -22.44
N PRO A 132 -0.56 -19.81 -23.20
CA PRO A 132 0.37 -20.92 -23.04
C PRO A 132 1.83 -20.47 -23.10
N GLY A 133 2.65 -20.97 -22.18
CA GLY A 133 4.07 -20.60 -22.08
C GLY A 133 4.35 -19.30 -21.34
N ILE A 134 3.33 -18.51 -20.98
CA ILE A 134 3.49 -17.30 -20.18
C ILE A 134 3.04 -17.55 -18.74
N TYR A 135 3.87 -17.10 -17.80
CA TYR A 135 3.68 -17.26 -16.37
C TYR A 135 3.82 -15.92 -15.66
N ALA A 136 3.17 -15.79 -14.50
CA ALA A 136 3.31 -14.61 -13.66
C ALA A 136 3.46 -15.02 -12.19
N ALA A 137 4.46 -14.46 -11.51
CA ALA A 137 4.79 -14.72 -10.11
C ALA A 137 5.09 -13.41 -9.38
N GLY A 138 4.91 -13.38 -8.05
CA GLY A 138 5.21 -12.20 -7.25
C GLY A 138 4.04 -11.23 -7.13
N ASP A 139 4.29 -9.94 -6.95
CA ASP A 139 3.22 -8.97 -6.64
C ASP A 139 2.41 -8.50 -7.86
N ILE A 140 2.83 -8.89 -9.07
CA ILE A 140 2.18 -8.54 -10.35
C ILE A 140 0.87 -9.30 -10.60
N ARG A 141 0.67 -10.43 -9.90
CA ARG A 141 -0.50 -11.31 -10.02
C ARG A 141 -1.63 -10.88 -9.10
N SER A 142 -2.84 -11.26 -9.47
CA SER A 142 -4.04 -11.10 -8.67
C SER A 142 -3.93 -11.99 -7.43
N LYS A 143 -3.65 -11.38 -6.28
CA LYS A 143 -3.52 -12.08 -5.01
C LYS A 143 -3.81 -11.17 -3.81
N GLN A 144 -4.20 -11.79 -2.71
CA GLN A 144 -4.52 -11.08 -1.48
C GLN A 144 -3.25 -10.61 -0.74
N ILE A 145 -2.25 -11.47 -0.58
CA ILE A 145 -1.06 -11.21 0.24
C ILE A 145 0.16 -10.95 -0.64
N ARG A 146 0.71 -9.75 -0.50
CA ARG A 146 1.84 -9.24 -1.28
C ARG A 146 3.05 -9.03 -0.38
N GLN A 147 3.81 -10.10 -0.19
CA GLN A 147 4.96 -10.19 0.72
C GLN A 147 6.10 -10.97 0.06
N ILE A 148 7.33 -10.82 0.56
CA ILE A 148 8.51 -11.52 0.03
C ILE A 148 8.27 -13.04 0.02
N ALA A 149 7.78 -13.60 1.12
CA ALA A 149 7.53 -15.04 1.21
C ALA A 149 6.51 -15.54 0.18
N THR A 150 5.43 -14.79 -0.06
CA THR A 150 4.43 -15.19 -1.08
C THR A 150 5.01 -15.06 -2.48
N ALA A 151 5.80 -14.02 -2.76
CA ALA A 151 6.46 -13.85 -4.05
C ALA A 151 7.50 -14.94 -4.34
N VAL A 152 8.28 -15.36 -3.32
CA VAL A 152 9.24 -16.46 -3.44
C VAL A 152 8.51 -17.78 -3.71
N ALA A 153 7.42 -18.05 -2.99
CA ALA A 153 6.59 -19.24 -3.22
C ALA A 153 6.02 -19.26 -4.65
N ASP A 154 5.42 -18.15 -5.10
CA ASP A 154 4.91 -18.00 -6.47
C ASP A 154 6.03 -18.29 -7.50
N GLY A 155 7.24 -17.74 -7.27
CA GLY A 155 8.39 -17.93 -8.16
C GLY A 155 8.84 -19.38 -8.28
N MET A 156 8.88 -20.10 -7.15
CA MET A 156 9.23 -21.53 -7.15
C MET A 156 8.20 -22.37 -7.90
N ILE A 157 6.91 -22.11 -7.67
CA ILE A 157 5.83 -22.83 -8.34
C ILE A 157 5.89 -22.57 -9.85
N ALA A 158 6.11 -21.31 -10.26
CA ALA A 158 6.25 -20.96 -11.67
C ALA A 158 7.44 -21.68 -12.31
N ALA A 159 8.62 -21.64 -11.70
CA ALA A 159 9.83 -22.26 -12.24
C ALA A 159 9.67 -23.77 -12.47
N ILE A 160 9.10 -24.50 -11.51
CA ILE A 160 8.85 -25.95 -11.65
C ILE A 160 7.87 -26.22 -12.81
N ASN A 161 6.81 -25.42 -12.95
CA ASN A 161 5.81 -25.68 -13.98
C ASN A 161 6.27 -25.24 -15.38
N VAL A 162 7.09 -24.18 -15.49
CA VAL A 162 7.77 -23.82 -16.73
C VAL A 162 8.61 -24.99 -17.24
N ASP A 163 9.45 -25.59 -16.38
CA ASP A 163 10.28 -26.72 -16.76
C ASP A 163 9.45 -27.94 -17.20
N LYS A 164 8.38 -28.26 -16.47
CA LYS A 164 7.46 -29.35 -16.83
C LYS A 164 6.75 -29.15 -18.16
N ASP A 165 6.31 -27.92 -18.43
CA ASP A 165 5.56 -27.62 -19.66
C ASP A 165 6.48 -27.46 -20.88
N LEU A 166 7.76 -27.09 -20.68
CA LEU A 166 8.79 -27.07 -21.75
C LEU A 166 9.26 -28.47 -22.16
N ASN A 167 9.35 -29.40 -21.21
CA ASN A 167 9.83 -30.76 -21.43
C ASN A 167 8.72 -31.76 -21.81
N ARG A 168 7.51 -31.27 -22.14
CA ARG A 168 6.39 -32.04 -22.67
C ARG A 168 6.34 -31.95 -24.19
#